data_AF-A0AAU6SEF3-F1
#
_entry.id   AF-A0AAU6SEF3-F1
#
_cell.length_a   1.000
_cell.length_b   1.000
_cell.length_c   1.000
_cell.angle_alpha   90.00
_cell.angle_beta   90.00
_cell.angle_gamma   90.00
#
_symmetry.space_group_name_H-M   'P 1'
#
loop_
_entity.id
_entity.type
_entity.pdbx_description
1 polymer ?
#
loop_
_entity_poly.entity_id
_entity_poly.type
_entity_poly.pdbx_seq_one_letter_code
_entity_poly.pdbx_strand_id
1 'polypeptide(L)'
;MPDQRPRPLTEVTILGHPACRPVAARLPELDHLAYGGDYSPEQWPDEIWDRDYEAFDAARITTVTVGVFTWALTQPDEDVPDFPMLDKIVQRAADEGRSICLGTGTGALPPWVARNIPTSHESISRRRRSPTARTRFCTSRCGRRVARAR
;
A
#
# COMPACT_ATOMS: atom_id res chain seq x y z
N MET A 1 49.06 -14.72 15.63
CA MET A 1 48.03 -13.68 15.88
C MET A 1 47.12 -13.66 14.66
N PRO A 2 45.83 -14.03 14.75
CA PRO A 2 44.97 -14.04 13.58
C PRO A 2 44.54 -12.61 13.20
N ASP A 3 44.56 -12.36 11.89
CA ASP A 3 44.22 -11.15 11.15
C ASP A 3 42.84 -10.59 11.54
N GLN A 4 42.80 -9.37 12.10
CA GLN A 4 41.59 -8.65 12.52
C GLN A 4 41.14 -7.62 11.48
N ARG A 5 40.91 -8.03 10.23
CA ARG A 5 40.19 -7.17 9.28
C ARG A 5 38.68 -7.31 9.46
N PRO A 6 37.92 -6.19 9.62
CA PRO A 6 36.47 -6.24 9.78
C PRO A 6 35.81 -6.75 8.48
N ARG A 7 34.85 -7.68 8.62
CA ARG A 7 34.06 -8.20 7.49
C ARG A 7 33.09 -7.11 6.99
N PRO A 8 32.86 -7.00 5.67
CA PRO A 8 31.88 -6.06 5.13
C PRO A 8 30.47 -6.39 5.64
N LEU A 9 29.71 -5.36 6.04
CA LEU A 9 28.40 -5.44 6.71
C LEU A 9 27.23 -5.88 5.79
N THR A 10 27.50 -6.53 4.66
CA THR A 10 26.47 -6.92 3.68
C THR A 10 25.80 -8.27 3.94
N GLU A 11 26.24 -9.05 4.92
CA GLU A 11 25.58 -10.31 5.29
C GLU A 11 25.04 -10.26 6.72
N VAL A 12 23.82 -9.76 6.86
CA VAL A 12 22.98 -10.07 8.03
C VAL A 12 22.29 -11.39 7.74
N THR A 13 22.87 -12.51 8.18
CA THR A 13 22.21 -13.82 8.14
C THR A 13 21.10 -13.84 9.18
N ILE A 14 19.89 -13.44 8.79
CA ILE A 14 18.68 -13.74 9.54
C ILE A 14 18.51 -15.27 9.47
N LEU A 15 18.49 -15.95 10.62
CA LEU A 15 18.22 -17.38 10.72
C LEU A 15 16.80 -17.67 10.18
N GLY A 16 16.72 -17.99 8.89
CA GLY A 16 15.48 -18.28 8.19
C GLY A 16 14.98 -19.70 8.50
N HIS A 17 13.68 -19.80 8.79
CA HIS A 17 12.97 -21.07 8.90
C HIS A 17 13.04 -21.85 7.56
N PRO A 18 13.31 -23.17 7.52
CA PRO A 18 13.55 -23.93 6.28
C PRO A 18 12.44 -23.90 5.21
N ALA A 19 11.23 -23.46 5.57
CA ALA A 19 10.12 -23.28 4.64
C ALA A 19 10.13 -21.90 3.91
N CYS A 20 10.95 -20.96 4.35
CA CYS A 20 11.02 -19.61 3.81
C CYS A 20 12.33 -19.46 3.02
N ARG A 21 12.34 -19.91 1.76
CA ARG A 21 13.42 -19.53 0.84
C ARG A 21 13.32 -18.01 0.63
N PRO A 22 14.39 -17.23 0.86
CA PRO A 22 14.40 -15.85 0.44
C PRO A 22 14.30 -15.87 -1.09
N VAL A 23 13.13 -15.47 -1.62
CA VAL A 23 13.06 -14.98 -2.98
C VAL A 23 13.82 -13.68 -2.94
N ALA A 24 14.96 -13.60 -3.64
CA ALA A 24 15.62 -12.33 -3.86
C ALA A 24 14.59 -11.45 -4.59
N ALA A 25 13.95 -10.54 -3.84
CA ALA A 25 13.03 -9.58 -4.41
C ALA A 25 13.86 -8.71 -5.35
N ARG A 26 13.72 -8.95 -6.67
CA ARG A 26 14.26 -8.04 -7.66
C ARG A 26 13.39 -6.80 -7.60
N LEU A 27 13.90 -5.76 -6.93
CA LEU A 27 13.27 -4.45 -6.96
C LEU A 27 13.22 -3.99 -8.42
N PRO A 28 12.15 -3.27 -8.84
CA PRO A 28 12.11 -2.69 -10.17
C PRO A 28 13.36 -1.84 -10.41
N GLU A 29 13.98 -2.00 -11.58
CA GLU A 29 15.12 -1.18 -11.98
C GLU A 29 14.59 0.21 -12.33
N LEU A 30 14.75 1.15 -11.39
CA LEU A 30 14.54 2.57 -11.64
C LEU A 30 15.86 3.17 -12.13
N ASP A 31 15.78 4.01 -13.16
CA ASP A 31 16.91 4.78 -13.68
C ASP A 31 17.25 6.01 -12.82
N HIS A 32 16.45 6.25 -11.77
CA HIS A 32 16.59 7.34 -10.81
C HIS A 32 16.44 6.86 -9.36
N LEU A 33 16.92 7.68 -8.42
CA LEU A 33 16.59 7.50 -7.01
C LEU A 33 15.11 7.82 -6.78
N ALA A 34 14.37 6.89 -6.17
CA ALA A 34 12.98 7.11 -5.80
C ALA A 34 12.89 8.21 -4.73
N TYR A 35 12.23 9.32 -5.06
CA TYR A 35 12.06 10.45 -4.18
C TYR A 35 10.62 11.00 -4.29
N GLY A 36 9.95 11.12 -3.15
CA GLY A 36 8.55 11.52 -3.05
C GLY A 36 7.89 10.89 -1.82
N GLY A 37 6.66 10.42 -1.96
CA GLY A 37 5.91 9.82 -0.84
C GLY A 37 4.47 9.46 -1.18
N ASP A 38 3.67 9.27 -0.14
CA ASP A 38 2.22 9.02 -0.26
C ASP A 38 1.52 10.22 -0.89
N TYR A 39 0.78 9.94 -1.96
CA TYR A 39 -0.06 10.90 -2.66
C TYR A 39 -1.47 10.33 -2.75
N SER A 40 -2.45 11.08 -2.21
CA SER A 40 -3.87 10.70 -2.15
C SER A 40 -4.75 11.70 -2.92
N PRO A 41 -4.58 11.80 -4.26
CA PRO A 41 -5.33 12.72 -5.10
C PRO A 41 -6.84 12.48 -5.06
N GLU A 42 -7.28 11.25 -4.76
CA GLU A 42 -8.70 10.92 -4.59
C GLU A 42 -9.41 11.68 -3.46
N GLN A 43 -8.66 12.35 -2.59
CA GLN A 43 -9.20 13.18 -1.51
C GLN A 43 -9.44 14.63 -1.94
N TRP A 44 -8.97 15.03 -3.12
CA TRP A 44 -8.99 16.40 -3.61
C TRP A 44 -9.65 16.47 -4.97
N PRO A 45 -10.32 17.60 -5.31
CA PRO A 45 -10.88 17.77 -6.64
C PRO A 45 -9.75 17.94 -7.67
N ASP A 46 -10.03 17.60 -8.93
CA ASP A 46 -9.02 17.47 -9.98
C ASP A 46 -8.22 18.75 -10.22
N GLU A 47 -8.82 19.93 -9.98
CA GLU A 47 -8.18 21.23 -10.21
C GLU A 47 -6.99 21.47 -9.28
N ILE A 48 -6.89 20.72 -8.17
CA ILE A 48 -5.74 20.78 -7.26
C ILE A 48 -4.57 19.98 -7.82
N TRP A 49 -4.82 18.95 -8.62
CA TRP A 49 -3.77 18.03 -9.06
C TRP A 49 -2.73 18.76 -9.91
N ASP A 50 -3.15 19.69 -10.77
CA ASP A 50 -2.21 20.48 -11.58
C ASP A 50 -1.21 21.23 -10.70
N ARG A 51 -1.69 21.81 -9.60
CA ARG A 51 -0.85 22.52 -8.63
C ARG A 51 0.06 21.56 -7.86
N ASP A 52 -0.41 20.35 -7.57
CA ASP A 52 0.39 19.31 -6.95
C ASP A 52 1.55 18.90 -7.89
N TYR A 53 1.28 18.68 -9.19
CA TYR A 53 2.32 18.32 -10.16
C TYR A 53 3.31 19.46 -10.43
N GLU A 54 2.86 20.72 -10.46
CA GLU A 54 3.76 21.89 -10.49
C GLU A 54 4.68 21.91 -9.26
N ALA A 55 4.14 21.62 -8.07
CA ALA A 55 4.93 21.54 -6.84
C ALA A 55 5.89 20.33 -6.86
N PHE A 56 5.48 19.20 -7.45
CA PHE A 56 6.31 18.02 -7.62
C PHE A 56 7.51 18.30 -8.53
N ASP A 57 7.32 19.04 -9.63
CA ASP A 57 8.41 19.48 -10.50
C ASP A 57 9.38 20.41 -9.75
N ALA A 58 8.85 21.40 -9.03
CA ALA A 58 9.67 22.32 -8.25
C ALA A 58 10.49 21.60 -7.17
N ALA A 59 9.90 20.58 -6.54
CA ALA A 59 10.55 19.74 -5.54
C ALA A 59 11.40 18.59 -6.12
N ARG A 60 11.34 18.37 -7.44
CA ARG A 60 11.98 17.25 -8.15
C ARG A 60 11.56 15.87 -7.65
N ILE A 61 10.27 15.71 -7.33
CA ILE A 61 9.68 14.42 -6.96
C ILE A 61 9.66 13.51 -8.17
N THR A 62 10.19 12.29 -8.02
CA THR A 62 10.32 11.28 -9.08
C THR A 62 9.36 10.11 -8.92
N THR A 63 8.84 9.88 -7.71
CA THR A 63 8.01 8.72 -7.39
C THR A 63 6.85 9.07 -6.47
N VAL A 64 5.65 8.59 -6.78
CA VAL A 64 4.46 8.75 -5.94
C VAL A 64 3.92 7.39 -5.48
N THR A 65 3.47 7.32 -4.23
CA THR A 65 2.79 6.14 -3.68
C THR A 65 1.29 6.40 -3.65
N VAL A 66 0.53 5.69 -4.47
CA VAL A 66 -0.93 5.92 -4.67
C VAL A 66 -1.71 4.67 -4.32
N GLY A 67 -3.01 4.81 -4.05
CA GLY A 67 -3.89 3.65 -3.86
C GLY A 67 -3.68 2.90 -2.54
N VAL A 68 -3.15 3.55 -1.49
CA VAL A 68 -2.87 2.87 -0.21
C VAL A 68 -4.16 2.55 0.57
N PHE A 69 -5.13 3.46 0.54
CA PHE A 69 -6.39 3.38 1.31
C PHE A 69 -7.65 3.45 0.44
N THR A 70 -7.58 2.93 -0.79
CA THR A 70 -8.64 3.10 -1.80
C THR A 70 -9.67 1.99 -1.83
N TRP A 71 -9.68 1.00 -0.91
CA TRP A 71 -10.61 -0.14 -1.02
C TRP A 71 -12.08 0.27 -1.14
N ALA A 72 -12.55 1.21 -0.31
CA ALA A 72 -13.94 1.67 -0.38
C ALA A 72 -14.29 2.37 -1.71
N LEU A 73 -13.28 2.92 -2.38
CA LEU A 73 -13.42 3.54 -3.70
C LEU A 73 -13.36 2.49 -4.80
N THR A 74 -12.40 1.56 -4.76
CA THR A 74 -12.19 0.55 -5.81
C THR A 74 -13.17 -0.62 -5.76
N GLN A 75 -13.89 -0.77 -4.66
CA GLN A 75 -14.87 -1.82 -4.45
C GLN A 75 -15.96 -1.32 -3.47
N PRO A 76 -16.91 -0.49 -3.94
CA PRO A 76 -17.96 0.08 -3.10
C PRO A 76 -18.93 -0.97 -2.49
N ASP A 77 -19.05 -2.14 -3.10
CA ASP A 77 -19.83 -3.29 -2.60
C ASP A 77 -19.12 -4.63 -2.93
N GLU A 78 -19.57 -5.74 -2.34
CA GLU A 78 -18.90 -7.05 -2.37
C GLU A 78 -18.54 -7.53 -3.78
N ASP A 79 -19.46 -7.38 -4.73
CA ASP A 79 -19.29 -7.86 -6.11
C ASP A 79 -19.13 -6.71 -7.12
N VAL A 80 -18.83 -5.49 -6.66
CA VAL A 80 -18.79 -4.28 -7.51
C VAL A 80 -17.38 -3.68 -7.51
N PRO A 81 -16.49 -4.05 -8.46
CA PRO A 81 -15.22 -3.35 -8.67
C PRO A 81 -15.42 -2.02 -9.43
N ASP A 82 -14.68 -0.97 -9.05
CA ASP A 82 -14.79 0.38 -9.62
C ASP A 82 -13.41 1.09 -9.68
N PHE A 83 -12.69 0.98 -10.80
CA PHE A 83 -11.34 1.53 -10.97
C PHE A 83 -11.16 2.88 -11.70
N PRO A 84 -12.16 3.55 -12.33
CA PRO A 84 -11.93 4.74 -13.15
C PRO A 84 -11.12 5.85 -12.48
N MET A 85 -11.34 6.10 -11.19
CA MET A 85 -10.58 7.11 -10.45
C MET A 85 -9.12 6.70 -10.27
N LEU A 86 -8.85 5.43 -9.92
CA LEU A 86 -7.49 4.93 -9.78
C LEU A 86 -6.77 4.91 -11.14
N ASP A 87 -7.47 4.53 -12.21
CA ASP A 87 -6.94 4.55 -13.58
C ASP A 87 -6.54 5.98 -13.97
N LYS A 88 -7.39 6.97 -13.68
CA LYS A 88 -7.10 8.38 -13.92
C LYS A 88 -5.87 8.86 -13.16
N ILE A 89 -5.72 8.49 -11.89
CA ILE A 89 -4.56 8.84 -11.05
C ILE A 89 -3.27 8.23 -11.61
N VAL A 90 -3.31 6.94 -11.94
CA VAL A 90 -2.17 6.21 -12.50
C VAL A 90 -1.78 6.79 -13.85
N GLN A 91 -2.75 7.04 -14.72
CA GLN A 91 -2.53 7.63 -16.04
C GLN A 91 -1.90 9.02 -15.91
N ARG A 92 -2.43 9.88 -15.04
CA ARG A 92 -1.88 11.22 -14.81
C ARG A 92 -0.43 11.17 -14.33
N ALA A 93 -0.10 10.29 -13.38
CA ALA A 93 1.27 10.13 -12.91
C ALA A 93 2.21 9.61 -13.99
N ALA A 94 1.74 8.69 -14.84
CA ALA A 94 2.50 8.16 -15.97
C ALA A 94 2.73 9.23 -17.06
N ASP A 95 1.71 10.02 -17.39
CA ASP A 95 1.79 11.10 -18.40
C ASP A 95 2.78 12.18 -17.98
N GLU A 96 2.85 12.46 -16.69
CA GLU A 96 3.83 13.38 -16.11
C GLU A 96 5.21 12.70 -15.92
N GLY A 97 5.36 11.41 -16.23
CA GLY A 97 6.66 10.73 -16.18
C GLY A 97 7.15 10.40 -14.76
N ARG A 98 6.24 10.14 -13.83
CA ARG A 98 6.55 9.76 -12.44
C ARG A 98 6.49 8.26 -12.29
N SER A 99 7.44 7.69 -11.56
CA SER A 99 7.36 6.29 -11.12
C SER A 99 6.24 6.11 -10.09
N ILE A 100 5.61 4.94 -10.09
CA ILE A 100 4.44 4.67 -9.24
C ILE A 100 4.74 3.50 -8.31
N CYS A 101 4.64 3.76 -7.00
CA CYS A 101 4.53 2.72 -5.99
C CYS A 101 3.03 2.44 -5.74
N LEU A 102 2.50 1.38 -6.35
CA LEU A 102 1.07 1.09 -6.28
C LEU A 102 0.72 0.34 -4.99
N GLY A 103 -0.05 0.98 -4.13
CA GLY A 103 -0.68 0.37 -2.97
C GLY A 103 -1.74 -0.65 -3.37
N THR A 104 -1.92 -1.67 -2.54
CA THR A 104 -2.97 -2.68 -2.79
C THR A 104 -4.36 -2.18 -2.43
N GLY A 105 -4.53 -1.01 -1.83
CA GLY A 105 -5.80 -0.47 -1.32
C GLY A 105 -6.25 -1.00 0.04
N THR A 106 -5.59 -2.02 0.59
CA THR A 106 -6.08 -2.80 1.76
C THR A 106 -5.83 -2.17 3.13
N GLY A 107 -5.25 -0.98 3.23
CA GLY A 107 -4.86 -0.38 4.50
C GLY A 107 -6.04 -0.09 5.46
N ALA A 108 -7.25 0.04 4.93
CA ALA A 108 -8.48 0.23 5.68
C ALA A 108 -9.62 -0.62 5.13
N LEU A 109 -10.49 -1.11 6.02
CA LEU A 109 -11.69 -1.85 5.62
C LEU A 109 -12.73 -0.88 5.05
N PRO A 110 -13.42 -1.23 3.96
CA PRO A 110 -14.56 -0.46 3.50
C PRO A 110 -15.76 -0.65 4.46
N PRO A 111 -16.69 0.32 4.50
CA PRO A 111 -17.85 0.23 5.39
C PRO A 111 -18.70 -1.02 5.21
N TRP A 112 -18.86 -1.52 3.98
CA TRP A 112 -19.66 -2.71 3.70
C TRP A 112 -19.03 -3.98 4.29
N VAL A 113 -17.70 -4.16 4.24
CA VAL A 113 -17.01 -5.30 4.88
C VAL A 113 -17.20 -5.25 6.39
N ALA A 114 -17.06 -4.09 7.00
CA ALA A 114 -17.25 -3.93 8.44
C ALA A 114 -18.69 -4.25 8.88
N ARG A 115 -19.69 -3.96 8.04
CA ARG A 115 -21.11 -4.25 8.30
C ARG A 115 -21.44 -5.74 8.08
N ASN A 116 -21.03 -6.30 6.94
CA ASN A 116 -21.42 -7.64 6.50
C ASN A 116 -20.55 -8.74 7.13
N ILE A 117 -19.31 -8.41 7.50
CA ILE A 117 -18.35 -9.34 8.11
C ILE A 117 -17.85 -8.75 9.43
N PRO A 118 -18.63 -8.82 10.53
CA PRO A 118 -18.23 -8.14 11.75
C PRO A 118 -17.04 -8.76 12.50
N THR A 119 -16.65 -9.99 12.14
CA THR A 119 -15.41 -10.61 12.63
C THR A 119 -14.16 -9.97 12.01
N SER A 120 -14.34 -9.16 10.94
CA SER A 120 -13.25 -8.50 10.23
C SER A 120 -12.48 -7.51 11.11
N HIS A 121 -13.07 -6.95 12.16
CA HIS A 121 -12.47 -5.97 13.07
C HIS A 121 -12.52 -6.39 14.55
N GLU A 122 -12.41 -7.69 14.79
CA GLU A 122 -12.41 -8.27 16.14
C GLU A 122 -10.98 -8.43 16.68
N SER A 123 -10.79 -8.14 17.97
CA SER A 123 -9.53 -8.38 18.67
C SER A 123 -9.37 -9.86 19.04
N ILE A 124 -8.14 -10.24 19.42
CA ILE A 124 -7.86 -11.57 19.98
C ILE A 124 -8.71 -11.90 21.23
N SER A 125 -9.10 -10.87 21.99
CA SER A 125 -9.98 -10.99 23.17
C SER A 125 -11.47 -11.04 22.83
N ARG A 126 -11.82 -11.26 21.56
CA ARG A 126 -13.19 -11.28 21.04
C ARG A 126 -13.99 -9.99 21.25
N ARG A 127 -13.29 -8.86 21.35
CA ARG A 127 -13.90 -7.54 21.42
C ARG A 127 -13.91 -6.89 20.05
N ARG A 128 -15.08 -6.41 19.65
CA ARG A 128 -15.23 -5.62 18.42
C ARG A 128 -14.57 -4.27 18.60
N ARG A 129 -13.73 -3.90 17.64
CA ARG A 129 -13.12 -2.58 17.55
C ARG A 129 -14.02 -1.71 16.68
N SER A 130 -13.98 -0.40 16.92
CA SER A 130 -14.66 0.53 16.01
C SER A 130 -14.08 0.41 14.60
N PRO A 131 -14.92 0.31 13.55
CA PRO A 131 -14.50 0.20 12.16
C PRO A 131 -13.99 1.52 11.56
N THR A 132 -14.13 2.64 12.26
CA THR A 132 -13.86 3.98 11.69
C THR A 132 -12.39 4.34 11.58
N ALA A 133 -11.49 3.56 12.17
CA ALA A 133 -10.06 3.78 12.02
C ALA A 133 -9.43 2.70 11.12
N ARG A 134 -8.27 3.02 10.55
CA ARG A 134 -7.48 2.13 9.71
C ARG A 134 -6.72 1.07 10.51
N THR A 135 -6.26 0.02 9.81
CA THR A 135 -5.40 -1.04 10.37
C THR A 135 -6.00 -1.76 11.59
N ARG A 136 -7.33 -1.81 11.70
CA ARG A 136 -8.05 -2.50 12.79
C ARG A 136 -8.62 -3.85 12.39
N PHE A 137 -8.22 -4.38 11.24
CA PHE A 137 -8.68 -5.69 10.79
C PHE A 137 -8.05 -6.84 11.59
N CYS A 138 -8.79 -7.94 11.73
CA CYS A 138 -8.32 -9.17 12.35
C CYS A 138 -7.27 -9.82 11.45
N THR A 139 -6.02 -9.91 11.94
CA THR A 139 -4.90 -10.56 11.22
C THR A 139 -4.89 -12.08 11.37
N SER A 140 -5.70 -12.63 12.29
CA SER A 140 -5.80 -14.07 12.55
C SER A 140 -6.82 -14.78 11.63
N ARG A 141 -7.02 -16.09 11.82
CA ARG A 141 -8.00 -16.94 11.08
C ARG A 141 -9.41 -16.33 11.01
N CYS A 142 -9.78 -15.46 11.95
CA CYS A 142 -11.08 -14.78 11.97
C CYS A 142 -11.28 -13.75 10.83
N GLY A 143 -10.19 -13.24 10.25
CA GLY A 143 -10.18 -12.32 9.10
C GLY A 143 -10.13 -13.00 7.73
N ARG A 144 -10.04 -14.34 7.63
CA ARG A 144 -9.92 -15.05 6.34
C ARG A 144 -11.09 -14.84 5.37
N ARG A 145 -12.27 -14.45 5.87
CA ARG A 145 -13.41 -14.09 4.99
C ARG A 145 -13.16 -12.77 4.24
N VAL A 146 -12.43 -11.83 4.85
CA VAL A 146 -12.05 -10.55 4.24
C VAL A 146 -11.11 -10.76 3.05
N ALA A 147 -10.23 -11.76 3.11
CA ALA A 147 -9.34 -12.12 2.01
C ALA A 147 -10.03 -12.86 0.84
N ARG A 148 -11.26 -13.38 1.06
CA ARG A 148 -12.09 -14.00 0.00
C ARG A 148 -13.06 -13.03 -0.65
N ALA A 149 -13.27 -11.88 -0.03
CA ALA A 149 -14.09 -10.79 -0.54
C ALA A 149 -13.32 -9.90 -1.53
N ARG A 150 -12.19 -10.42 -2.06
CA ARG A 150 -11.25 -9.79 -2.98
C ARG A 150 -10.95 -10.75 -4.12
#